data_AF-A0A942Y7W4-F1
#
_entry.id   AF-A0A942Y7W4-F1
#
_cell.length_a   1.000
_cell.length_b   1.000
_cell.length_c   1.000
_cell.angle_alpha   90.00
_cell.angle_beta   90.00
_cell.angle_gamma   90.00
#
_symmetry.space_group_name_H-M   'P 1'
#
loop_
_entity.id
_entity.type
_entity.pdbx_description
1 polymer ?
#
loop_
_entity_poly.entity_id
_entity_poly.type
_entity_poly.pdbx_seq_one_letter_code
_entity_poly.pdbx_strand_id
1 'polypeptide(L)'
;MVAAVEQHVADLPGPEQDAVLVDAFRAVRPYTEAWLRDHGATPEQAADSTADVDRKLDRYGLRGTGLDWFCAVLTARVVAVGRLQFELGDTQPDGRPAWGVHVPETGPLDPEACDRSFASAPTVLRALAPEHAADHWQCRSWILDPGLPDVLGPDANLVRFARRFRLSPPGPDDEREGDADVTKFVLGPSAGGRLAEAVRARLDSGGHWTVRSGTAPVR
;
A
#
# COMPACT_ATOMS: atom_id res chain seq x y z
N MET A 1 -7.82 -17.02 1.20
CA MET A 1 -6.55 -17.17 1.95
C MET A 1 -6.71 -16.75 3.41
N VAL A 2 -7.07 -15.48 3.71
CA VAL A 2 -7.21 -14.99 5.10
C VAL A 2 -8.07 -15.90 5.98
N ALA A 3 -9.29 -16.25 5.53
CA ALA A 3 -10.17 -17.16 6.28
C ALA A 3 -9.55 -18.53 6.59
N ALA A 4 -8.71 -19.06 5.68
CA ALA A 4 -8.01 -20.31 5.92
C ALA A 4 -6.91 -20.14 6.98
N VAL A 5 -6.18 -19.02 6.96
CA VAL A 5 -5.18 -18.69 7.98
C VAL A 5 -5.83 -18.55 9.36
N GLU A 6 -6.95 -17.82 9.45
CA GLU A 6 -7.71 -17.65 10.69
C GLU A 6 -8.21 -18.99 11.24
N GLN A 7 -8.70 -19.87 10.36
CA GLN A 7 -9.16 -21.20 10.76
C GLN A 7 -8.05 -22.06 11.38
N HIS A 8 -6.80 -21.94 10.92
CA HIS A 8 -5.68 -22.73 11.45
C HIS A 8 -5.24 -22.33 12.86
N VAL A 9 -5.61 -21.13 13.32
CA VAL A 9 -5.27 -20.64 14.66
C VAL A 9 -6.49 -20.52 15.57
N ALA A 10 -7.69 -20.84 15.07
CA ALA A 10 -8.95 -20.61 15.78
C ALA A 10 -9.04 -21.33 17.14
N ASP A 11 -8.35 -22.46 17.29
CA ASP A 11 -8.35 -23.26 18.52
C ASP A 11 -7.38 -22.73 19.59
N LEU A 12 -6.54 -21.75 19.27
CA LEU A 12 -5.59 -21.15 20.21
C LEU A 12 -6.21 -19.95 20.96
N PRO A 13 -5.78 -19.66 22.19
CA PRO A 13 -6.10 -18.40 22.88
C PRO A 13 -5.63 -17.18 22.07
N GLY A 14 -6.39 -16.07 22.09
CA GLY A 14 -6.11 -14.87 21.27
C GLY A 14 -4.65 -14.37 21.27
N PRO A 15 -3.98 -14.21 22.43
CA PRO A 15 -2.57 -13.82 22.47
C PRO A 15 -1.61 -14.85 21.82
N GLU A 16 -1.94 -16.14 21.90
CA GLU A 16 -1.17 -17.21 21.27
C GLU A 16 -1.40 -17.26 19.76
N GLN A 17 -2.62 -16.94 19.29
CA GLN A 17 -2.90 -16.77 17.86
C GLN A 17 -1.98 -15.74 17.23
N ASP A 18 -1.89 -14.55 17.84
CA ASP A 18 -1.11 -13.44 17.29
C ASP A 18 0.39 -13.80 17.22
N ALA A 19 0.94 -14.45 18.26
CA ALA A 19 2.33 -14.89 18.28
C ALA A 19 2.60 -15.95 17.19
N VAL A 20 1.76 -16.97 17.08
CA VAL A 20 1.90 -18.04 16.08
C VAL A 20 1.81 -17.48 14.66
N LEU A 21 0.91 -16.53 14.41
CA LEU A 21 0.79 -15.88 13.10
C LEU A 21 2.04 -15.06 12.77
N VAL A 22 2.57 -14.30 13.72
CA VAL A 22 3.80 -13.52 13.51
C VAL A 22 4.99 -14.42 13.21
N ASP A 23 5.16 -15.52 13.94
CA ASP A 23 6.23 -16.48 13.69
C ASP A 23 6.06 -17.16 12.32
N ALA A 24 4.84 -17.54 11.96
CA ALA A 24 4.54 -18.10 10.64
C ALA A 24 4.85 -17.11 9.52
N PHE A 25 4.49 -15.83 9.67
CA PHE A 25 4.79 -14.80 8.68
C PHE A 25 6.29 -14.67 8.47
N ARG A 26 7.07 -14.56 9.55
CA ARG A 26 8.53 -14.48 9.48
C ARG A 26 9.16 -15.72 8.86
N ALA A 27 8.62 -16.90 9.15
CA ALA A 27 9.08 -18.17 8.58
C ALA A 27 8.79 -18.29 7.07
N VAL A 28 7.71 -17.69 6.57
CA VAL A 28 7.32 -17.74 5.14
C VAL A 28 8.16 -16.79 4.28
N ARG A 29 8.62 -15.66 4.82
CA ARG A 29 9.42 -14.65 4.08
C ARG A 29 10.54 -15.21 3.19
N PRO A 30 11.46 -16.06 3.67
CA PRO A 30 12.53 -16.58 2.82
C PRO A 30 12.02 -17.41 1.63
N TYR A 31 10.86 -18.07 1.75
CA TYR A 31 10.23 -18.80 0.65
C TYR A 31 9.66 -17.83 -0.39
N THR A 32 8.99 -16.76 0.05
CA THR A 32 8.50 -15.69 -0.82
C THR A 32 9.66 -15.03 -1.56
N GLU A 33 10.76 -14.73 -0.87
CA GLU A 33 11.96 -14.15 -1.47
C GLU A 33 12.61 -15.07 -2.51
N ALA A 34 12.66 -16.37 -2.24
CA ALA A 34 13.14 -17.36 -3.20
C ALA A 34 12.24 -17.40 -4.44
N TRP A 35 10.93 -17.48 -4.23
CA TRP A 35 9.95 -17.51 -5.33
C TRP A 35 10.06 -16.25 -6.20
N LEU A 36 10.14 -15.06 -5.60
CA LEU A 36 10.30 -13.79 -6.34
C LEU A 36 11.55 -13.81 -7.24
N ARG A 37 12.68 -14.31 -6.73
CA ARG A 37 13.93 -14.40 -7.50
C ARG A 37 13.83 -15.40 -8.65
N ASP A 38 13.21 -16.55 -8.40
CA ASP A 38 13.00 -17.57 -9.43
C ASP A 38 12.07 -17.08 -10.56
N HIS A 39 11.28 -16.04 -10.31
CA HIS A 39 10.36 -15.42 -11.28
C HIS A 39 10.84 -14.04 -11.77
N GLY A 40 12.14 -13.74 -11.64
CA GLY A 40 12.79 -12.61 -12.29
C GLY A 40 12.93 -11.33 -11.47
N ALA A 41 12.54 -11.34 -10.19
CA ALA A 41 12.89 -10.25 -9.28
C ALA A 41 14.38 -10.27 -8.91
N THR A 42 14.95 -9.09 -8.73
CA THR A 42 16.30 -8.96 -8.16
C THR A 42 16.32 -9.34 -6.67
N PRO A 43 17.49 -9.68 -6.10
CA PRO A 43 17.61 -9.93 -4.65
C PRO A 43 17.12 -8.75 -3.79
N GLU A 44 17.38 -7.51 -4.24
CA GLU A 44 16.92 -6.30 -3.55
C GLU A 44 15.39 -6.19 -3.56
N GLN A 45 14.74 -6.35 -4.72
CA GLN A 45 13.28 -6.34 -4.83
C GLN A 45 12.62 -7.43 -3.97
N ALA A 46 13.21 -8.63 -3.94
CA ALA A 46 12.72 -9.73 -3.12
C ALA A 46 12.78 -9.38 -1.62
N ALA A 47 13.93 -8.90 -1.15
CA ALA A 47 14.12 -8.50 0.24
C ALA A 47 13.22 -7.33 0.64
N ASP A 48 13.12 -6.29 -0.20
CA ASP A 48 12.29 -5.12 0.07
C ASP A 48 10.80 -5.45 0.12
N SER A 49 10.36 -6.40 -0.71
CA SER A 49 8.97 -6.87 -0.76
C SER A 49 8.56 -7.47 0.59
N THR A 50 9.40 -8.34 1.17
CA THR A 50 9.07 -9.01 2.44
C THR A 50 9.44 -8.18 3.67
N ALA A 51 10.34 -7.21 3.55
CA ALA A 51 10.74 -6.32 4.65
C ALA A 51 9.56 -5.51 5.19
N ASP A 52 8.48 -5.34 4.42
CA ASP A 52 7.28 -4.64 4.89
C ASP A 52 6.55 -5.41 6.00
N VAL A 53 6.72 -6.74 6.10
CA VAL A 53 6.14 -7.56 7.17
C VAL A 53 6.58 -7.06 8.55
N ASP A 54 7.89 -7.01 8.81
CA ASP A 54 8.38 -6.56 10.12
C ASP A 54 8.12 -5.06 10.31
N ARG A 55 8.27 -4.24 9.27
CA ARG A 55 7.98 -2.80 9.35
C ARG A 55 6.54 -2.51 9.79
N LYS A 56 5.57 -3.26 9.26
CA LYS A 56 4.15 -3.10 9.62
C LYS A 56 3.83 -3.69 10.99
N LEU A 57 4.42 -4.83 11.34
CA LEU A 57 4.32 -5.40 12.70
C LEU A 57 4.85 -4.43 13.76
N ASP A 58 6.03 -3.86 13.54
CA ASP A 58 6.65 -2.92 14.50
C ASP A 58 5.83 -1.63 14.66
N ARG A 59 5.22 -1.16 13.56
CA ARG A 59 4.52 0.13 13.54
C ARG A 59 3.05 0.05 13.96
N TYR A 60 2.33 -1.00 13.55
CA TYR A 60 0.88 -1.12 13.73
C TYR A 60 0.45 -2.42 14.42
N GLY A 61 1.38 -3.34 14.65
CA GLY A 61 1.06 -4.69 15.10
C GLY A 61 0.27 -5.48 14.05
N LEU A 62 -0.06 -6.72 14.41
CA LEU A 62 -0.82 -7.64 13.56
C LEU A 62 -2.20 -7.07 13.22
N ARG A 63 -2.98 -6.70 14.24
CA ARG A 63 -4.37 -6.27 14.09
C ARG A 63 -4.50 -4.89 13.46
N GLY A 64 -3.58 -3.96 13.74
CA GLY A 64 -3.59 -2.63 13.12
C GLY A 64 -3.20 -2.65 11.64
N THR A 65 -2.40 -3.64 11.22
CA THR A 65 -2.07 -3.86 9.80
C THR A 65 -3.16 -4.64 9.07
N GLY A 66 -3.66 -5.72 9.68
CA GLY A 66 -4.65 -6.63 9.08
C GLY A 66 -3.99 -7.80 8.34
N LEU A 67 -4.64 -8.97 8.42
CA LEU A 67 -4.13 -10.22 7.84
C LEU A 67 -4.07 -10.19 6.31
N ASP A 68 -5.00 -9.48 5.65
CA ASP A 68 -5.01 -9.41 4.19
C ASP A 68 -3.72 -8.81 3.63
N TRP A 69 -3.19 -7.74 4.24
CA TRP A 69 -1.93 -7.13 3.82
C TRP A 69 -0.75 -8.10 3.98
N PHE A 70 -0.63 -8.76 5.14
CA PHE A 70 0.44 -9.74 5.36
C PHE A 70 0.35 -10.90 4.36
N CYS A 71 -0.85 -11.40 4.13
CA CYS A 71 -1.08 -12.45 3.15
C CYS A 71 -0.68 -11.97 1.74
N ALA A 72 -1.05 -10.75 1.36
CA ALA A 72 -0.70 -10.17 0.06
C ALA A 72 0.82 -10.08 -0.15
N VAL A 73 1.56 -9.63 0.86
CA VAL A 73 3.03 -9.57 0.82
C VAL A 73 3.64 -10.98 0.77
N LEU A 74 3.19 -11.88 1.63
CA LEU A 74 3.77 -13.23 1.77
C LEU A 74 3.46 -14.15 0.58
N THR A 75 2.38 -13.90 -0.16
CA THR A 75 2.12 -14.60 -1.43
C THR A 75 2.62 -13.85 -2.65
N ALA A 76 3.48 -12.84 -2.48
CA ALA A 76 3.98 -12.01 -3.58
C ALA A 76 2.87 -11.38 -4.45
N ARG A 77 1.66 -11.20 -3.90
CA ARG A 77 0.59 -10.43 -4.55
C ARG A 77 0.95 -8.95 -4.54
N VAL A 78 1.57 -8.47 -3.46
CA VAL A 78 2.18 -7.14 -3.36
C VAL A 78 3.69 -7.26 -3.39
N VAL A 79 4.34 -6.54 -4.30
CA VAL A 79 5.79 -6.58 -4.51
C VAL A 79 6.40 -5.18 -4.54
N ALA A 80 7.55 -5.01 -3.92
CA ALA A 80 8.31 -3.77 -3.94
C ALA A 80 9.14 -3.66 -5.24
N VAL A 81 9.02 -2.51 -5.90
CA VAL A 81 9.84 -2.15 -7.05
C VAL A 81 10.34 -0.72 -6.85
N GLY A 82 11.56 -0.57 -6.31
CA GLY A 82 12.14 0.72 -5.98
C GLY A 82 11.37 1.42 -4.85
N ARG A 83 10.91 2.65 -5.08
CA ARG A 83 10.18 3.43 -4.07
C ARG A 83 8.76 2.94 -3.80
N LEU A 84 8.12 2.24 -4.74
CA LEU A 84 6.70 1.88 -4.66
C LEU A 84 6.51 0.37 -4.49
N GLN A 85 5.32 0.00 -4.02
CA GLN A 85 4.85 -1.37 -4.01
C GLN A 85 3.69 -1.50 -5.02
N PHE A 86 3.60 -2.64 -5.69
CA PHE A 86 2.61 -2.90 -6.72
C PHE A 86 1.85 -4.19 -6.44
N GLU A 87 0.55 -4.18 -6.69
CA GLU A 87 -0.33 -5.31 -6.45
C GLU A 87 -0.79 -5.97 -7.75
N LEU A 88 -0.62 -7.29 -7.82
CA LEU A 88 -1.09 -8.16 -8.90
C LEU A 88 -2.57 -8.50 -8.71
N GLY A 89 -3.30 -8.60 -9.82
CA GLY A 89 -4.70 -9.05 -9.81
C GLY A 89 -5.71 -8.00 -9.32
N ASP A 90 -5.31 -6.73 -9.26
CA ASP A 90 -6.22 -5.63 -8.96
C ASP A 90 -7.06 -5.24 -10.20
N THR A 91 -8.06 -4.40 -10.00
CA THR A 91 -8.98 -3.95 -11.06
C THR A 91 -9.27 -2.46 -10.96
N GLN A 92 -9.50 -1.82 -12.10
CA GLN A 92 -10.09 -0.50 -12.15
C GLN A 92 -11.52 -0.53 -11.57
N PRO A 93 -12.10 0.61 -11.18
CA PRO A 93 -13.49 0.65 -10.68
C PRO A 93 -14.55 0.10 -11.65
N ASP A 94 -14.24 0.02 -12.95
CA ASP A 94 -15.09 -0.58 -13.98
C ASP A 94 -14.83 -2.09 -14.20
N GLY A 95 -13.99 -2.70 -13.38
CA GLY A 95 -13.65 -4.12 -13.40
C GLY A 95 -12.55 -4.53 -14.39
N ARG A 96 -11.99 -3.59 -15.18
CA ARG A 96 -10.87 -3.91 -16.08
C ARG A 96 -9.59 -4.21 -15.28
N PRO A 97 -8.71 -5.11 -15.75
CA PRO A 97 -7.45 -5.41 -15.06
C PRO A 97 -6.60 -4.16 -14.80
N ALA A 98 -5.97 -4.13 -13.63
CA ALA A 98 -5.02 -3.10 -13.24
C ALA A 98 -3.92 -3.70 -12.36
N TRP A 99 -2.85 -2.93 -12.18
CA TRP A 99 -1.92 -3.14 -11.08
C TRP A 99 -2.18 -2.10 -10.00
N GLY A 100 -2.40 -2.57 -8.78
CA GLY A 100 -2.56 -1.70 -7.61
C GLY A 100 -1.25 -0.99 -7.28
N VAL A 101 -1.32 0.24 -6.80
CA VAL A 101 -0.13 1.04 -6.42
C VAL A 101 -0.22 1.42 -4.96
N HIS A 102 0.82 1.02 -4.21
CA HIS A 102 0.95 1.20 -2.79
C HIS A 102 2.22 1.98 -2.44
N VAL A 103 2.18 2.77 -1.37
CA VAL A 103 3.31 3.59 -0.91
C VAL A 103 3.84 3.03 0.41
N PRO A 104 5.05 2.44 0.44
CA PRO A 104 5.65 2.03 1.69
C PRO A 104 6.10 3.25 2.51
N GLU A 105 6.04 3.14 3.83
CA GLU A 105 6.44 4.17 4.80
C GLU A 105 7.95 4.18 5.05
N THR A 106 8.75 4.16 3.98
CA THR A 106 10.23 4.05 4.02
C THR A 106 10.96 5.36 3.74
N GLY A 107 10.25 6.45 3.49
CA GLY A 107 10.87 7.75 3.21
C GLY A 107 9.98 8.69 2.39
N PRO A 108 10.52 9.79 1.87
CA PRO A 108 9.76 10.71 1.03
C PRO A 108 9.36 10.06 -0.31
N LEU A 109 8.23 10.48 -0.88
CA LEU A 109 7.84 10.16 -2.27
C LEU A 109 8.63 11.02 -3.27
N ASP A 110 9.96 10.85 -3.29
CA ASP A 110 10.81 11.53 -4.26
C ASP A 110 10.28 11.30 -5.69
N PRO A 111 10.06 12.37 -6.49
CA PRO A 111 9.46 12.23 -7.82
C PRO A 111 10.25 11.33 -8.77
N GLU A 112 11.59 11.44 -8.77
CA GLU A 112 12.43 10.65 -9.68
C GLU A 112 12.45 9.17 -9.26
N ALA A 113 12.47 8.89 -7.96
CA ALA A 113 12.37 7.54 -7.44
C ALA A 113 11.02 6.90 -7.79
N CYS A 114 9.92 7.65 -7.68
CA CYS A 114 8.60 7.20 -8.15
C CYS A 114 8.61 6.91 -9.65
N ASP A 115 9.22 7.78 -10.46
CA ASP A 115 9.27 7.59 -11.92
C ASP A 115 10.05 6.33 -12.30
N ARG A 116 11.18 6.05 -11.63
CA ARG A 116 11.92 4.80 -11.82
C ARG A 116 11.10 3.57 -11.43
N SER A 117 10.32 3.64 -10.35
CA SER A 117 9.40 2.57 -9.95
C SER A 117 8.36 2.29 -11.01
N PHE A 118 7.64 3.32 -11.48
CA PHE A 118 6.62 3.15 -12.53
C PHE A 118 7.21 2.64 -13.85
N ALA A 119 8.41 3.07 -14.22
CA ALA A 119 9.06 2.62 -15.46
C ALA A 119 9.53 1.15 -15.39
N SER A 120 9.98 0.68 -14.23
CA SER A 120 10.52 -0.68 -14.07
C SER A 120 9.45 -1.73 -13.74
N ALA A 121 8.40 -1.34 -13.01
CA ALA A 121 7.37 -2.25 -12.53
C ALA A 121 6.71 -3.11 -13.62
N PRO A 122 6.32 -2.61 -14.81
CA PRO A 122 5.64 -3.44 -15.81
C PRO A 122 6.44 -4.65 -16.27
N THR A 123 7.78 -4.55 -16.30
CA THR A 123 8.64 -5.69 -16.67
C THR A 123 8.63 -6.74 -15.57
N VAL A 124 8.77 -6.31 -14.32
CA VAL A 124 8.77 -7.20 -13.15
C VAL A 124 7.41 -7.88 -13.00
N LEU A 125 6.32 -7.12 -13.01
CA LEU A 125 4.97 -7.65 -12.77
C LEU A 125 4.53 -8.65 -13.84
N ARG A 126 4.89 -8.41 -15.11
CA ARG A 126 4.61 -9.38 -16.20
C ARG A 126 5.44 -10.64 -16.10
N ALA A 127 6.66 -10.57 -15.56
CA ALA A 127 7.47 -11.77 -15.32
C ALA A 127 6.91 -12.61 -14.16
N LEU A 128 6.42 -11.95 -13.10
CA LEU A 128 5.88 -12.61 -11.91
C LEU A 128 4.53 -13.29 -12.16
N ALA A 129 3.61 -12.63 -12.87
CA ALA A 129 2.28 -13.17 -13.15
C ALA A 129 1.75 -12.70 -14.52
N PRO A 130 2.15 -13.35 -15.63
CA PRO A 130 1.71 -13.01 -16.98
C PRO A 130 0.17 -12.98 -17.15
N GLU A 131 -0.55 -13.84 -16.43
CA GLU A 131 -2.01 -13.92 -16.40
C GLU A 131 -2.69 -12.70 -15.75
N HIS A 132 -1.94 -11.96 -14.94
CA HIS A 132 -2.37 -10.71 -14.30
C HIS A 132 -1.72 -9.49 -14.95
N ALA A 133 -1.29 -9.60 -16.20
CA ALA A 133 -0.79 -8.45 -16.94
C ALA A 133 -1.89 -7.38 -17.10
N ALA A 134 -1.49 -6.12 -16.88
CA ALA A 134 -2.36 -4.97 -17.05
C ALA A 134 -1.67 -3.86 -17.85
N ASP A 135 -2.49 -2.93 -18.32
CA ASP A 135 -2.10 -1.70 -19.02
C ASP A 135 -2.51 -0.44 -18.24
N HIS A 136 -3.02 -0.60 -17.02
CA HIS A 136 -3.40 0.48 -16.12
C HIS A 136 -2.88 0.26 -14.70
N TRP A 137 -2.53 1.37 -14.06
CA TRP A 137 -2.35 1.51 -12.63
C TRP A 137 -3.69 1.85 -11.97
N GLN A 138 -3.93 1.31 -10.78
CA GLN A 138 -5.03 1.69 -9.90
C GLN A 138 -4.45 2.04 -8.53
N CYS A 139 -4.93 3.12 -7.93
CA CYS A 139 -4.53 3.51 -6.58
C CYS A 139 -5.76 4.00 -5.83
N ARG A 140 -6.02 3.44 -4.65
CA ARG A 140 -6.99 3.94 -3.68
C ARG A 140 -6.25 4.38 -2.43
N SER A 141 -6.25 5.68 -2.14
CA SER A 141 -5.49 6.23 -1.02
C SER A 141 -5.98 7.61 -0.59
N TRP A 142 -5.81 7.93 0.70
CA TRP A 142 -5.95 9.30 1.21
C TRP A 142 -4.96 10.30 0.57
N ILE A 143 -3.85 9.80 0.01
CA ILE A 143 -2.87 10.63 -0.73
C ILE A 143 -3.50 11.26 -1.99
N LEU A 144 -4.61 10.68 -2.48
CA LEU A 144 -5.34 11.19 -3.64
C LEU A 144 -6.41 12.22 -3.28
N ASP A 145 -6.51 12.66 -2.02
CA ASP A 145 -7.43 13.70 -1.58
C ASP A 145 -7.19 15.03 -2.35
N PRO A 146 -8.21 15.59 -3.04
CA PRO A 146 -8.05 16.82 -3.83
C PRO A 146 -7.72 18.08 -3.01
N GLY A 147 -7.89 18.05 -1.69
CA GLY A 147 -7.59 19.13 -0.76
C GLY A 147 -6.17 19.10 -0.20
N LEU A 148 -5.35 18.09 -0.53
CA LEU A 148 -3.91 18.07 -0.17
C LEU A 148 -3.10 19.25 -0.75
N PRO A 149 -3.30 19.67 -2.02
CA PRO A 149 -2.59 20.82 -2.59
C PRO A 149 -2.81 22.12 -1.81
N ASP A 150 -4.00 22.31 -1.22
CA ASP A 150 -4.31 23.54 -0.48
C ASP A 150 -3.51 23.66 0.82
N VAL A 151 -3.13 22.52 1.43
CA VAL A 151 -2.40 22.51 2.71
C VAL A 151 -0.89 22.28 2.53
N LEU A 152 -0.51 21.50 1.52
CA LEU A 152 0.90 21.18 1.24
C LEU A 152 1.54 22.07 0.19
N GLY A 153 0.74 22.76 -0.62
CA GLY A 153 1.20 23.48 -1.79
C GLY A 153 1.38 22.56 -3.00
N PRO A 154 1.35 23.12 -4.22
CA PRO A 154 1.32 22.35 -5.47
C PRO A 154 2.59 21.55 -5.76
N ASP A 155 3.70 21.87 -5.09
CA ASP A 155 5.02 21.29 -5.37
C ASP A 155 5.42 20.17 -4.40
N ALA A 156 4.60 19.90 -3.38
CA ALA A 156 4.84 18.83 -2.43
C ALA A 156 4.84 17.44 -3.09
N ASN A 157 5.70 16.55 -2.62
CA ASN A 157 5.88 15.22 -3.18
C ASN A 157 4.58 14.39 -3.23
N LEU A 158 3.76 14.44 -2.18
CA LEU A 158 2.45 13.76 -2.16
C LEU A 158 1.52 14.30 -3.26
N VAL A 159 1.50 15.61 -3.46
CA VAL A 159 0.68 16.25 -4.51
C VAL A 159 1.18 15.87 -5.90
N ARG A 160 2.50 15.82 -6.12
CA ARG A 160 3.08 15.34 -7.38
C ARG A 160 2.75 13.87 -7.63
N PHE A 161 2.81 13.02 -6.61
CA PHE A 161 2.40 11.63 -6.70
C PHE A 161 0.92 11.52 -7.11
N ALA A 162 0.03 12.22 -6.41
CA ALA A 162 -1.40 12.19 -6.67
C ALA A 162 -1.78 12.60 -8.10
N ARG A 163 -1.09 13.62 -8.65
CA ARG A 163 -1.29 14.11 -10.02
C ARG A 163 -0.98 13.10 -11.13
N ARG A 164 -0.36 11.97 -10.81
CA ARG A 164 -0.15 10.88 -11.79
C ARG A 164 -1.47 10.19 -12.16
N PHE A 165 -2.48 10.27 -11.28
CA PHE A 165 -3.73 9.54 -11.42
C PHE A 165 -4.87 10.47 -11.83
N ARG A 166 -5.75 9.94 -12.69
CA ARG A 166 -7.07 10.51 -12.97
C ARG A 166 -8.05 9.97 -11.93
N LEU A 167 -8.62 10.85 -11.12
CA LEU A 167 -9.57 10.45 -10.08
C LEU A 167 -10.89 9.96 -10.67
N SER A 168 -11.41 8.88 -10.08
CA SER A 168 -12.78 8.44 -10.28
C SER A 168 -13.76 9.36 -9.54
N PRO A 169 -15.06 9.33 -9.88
CA PRO A 169 -16.09 10.00 -9.07
C PRO A 169 -15.99 9.61 -7.59
N PRO A 170 -16.30 10.54 -6.66
CA PRO A 170 -16.28 10.24 -5.24
C PRO A 170 -17.31 9.17 -4.87
N GLY A 171 -16.95 8.31 -3.94
CA GLY A 171 -17.81 7.27 -3.35
C GLY A 171 -18.42 7.71 -2.02
N PRO A 172 -19.47 7.01 -1.55
CA PRO A 172 -20.17 7.34 -0.30
C PRO A 172 -19.33 7.11 0.96
N ASP A 173 -18.29 6.27 0.87
CA ASP A 173 -17.44 5.87 1.99
C ASP A 173 -16.13 6.66 2.06
N ASP A 174 -15.84 7.50 1.06
CA ASP A 174 -14.55 8.16 0.88
C ASP A 174 -14.16 9.02 2.08
N GLU A 175 -15.10 9.75 2.70
CA GLU A 175 -14.85 10.58 3.89
C GLU A 175 -14.53 9.75 5.12
N ARG A 176 -15.35 8.73 5.41
CA ARG A 176 -15.15 7.85 6.57
C ARG A 176 -13.80 7.12 6.48
N GLU A 177 -13.48 6.59 5.31
CA GLU A 177 -12.21 5.92 5.06
C GLU A 177 -11.04 6.91 5.09
N GLY A 178 -11.21 8.10 4.52
CA GLY A 178 -10.23 9.18 4.53
C GLY A 178 -9.83 9.60 5.93
N ASP A 179 -10.80 9.88 6.79
CA ASP A 179 -10.56 10.26 8.18
C ASP A 179 -9.84 9.15 8.97
N ALA A 180 -10.26 7.89 8.77
CA ALA A 180 -9.60 6.74 9.40
C ALA A 180 -8.15 6.59 8.93
N ASP A 181 -7.90 6.74 7.63
CA ASP A 181 -6.59 6.62 7.01
C ASP A 181 -5.64 7.73 7.46
N VAL A 182 -6.04 9.00 7.40
CA VAL A 182 -5.17 10.10 7.82
C VAL A 182 -4.90 10.03 9.34
N THR A 183 -5.87 9.57 10.13
CA THR A 183 -5.64 9.33 11.56
C THR A 183 -4.58 8.25 11.78
N LYS A 184 -4.67 7.14 11.03
CA LYS A 184 -3.72 6.02 11.13
C LYS A 184 -2.32 6.36 10.61
N PHE A 185 -2.23 6.98 9.43
CA PHE A 185 -0.97 7.16 8.70
C PHE A 185 -0.28 8.50 8.98
N VAL A 186 -1.03 9.55 9.31
CA VAL A 186 -0.47 10.90 9.52
C VAL A 186 -0.41 11.26 11.00
N LEU A 187 -1.43 10.91 11.78
CA LEU A 187 -1.54 11.29 13.20
C LEU A 187 -1.01 10.23 14.18
N GLY A 188 -0.29 9.22 13.70
CA GLY A 188 0.32 8.18 14.52
C GLY A 188 1.44 8.69 15.46
N PRO A 189 2.13 7.79 16.17
CA PRO A 189 3.11 8.14 17.22
C PRO A 189 4.26 9.06 16.78
N SER A 190 4.55 9.12 15.47
CA SER A 190 5.60 9.97 14.89
C SER A 190 5.03 11.21 14.17
N ALA A 191 3.78 11.59 14.44
CA ALA A 191 3.11 12.70 13.79
C ALA A 191 3.86 14.03 13.98
N GLY A 192 4.15 14.71 12.87
CA GLY A 192 4.85 15.99 12.90
C GLY A 192 4.82 16.71 11.56
N GLY A 193 5.13 18.00 11.60
CA GLY A 193 5.20 18.87 10.43
C GLY A 193 3.85 19.30 9.86
N ARG A 194 3.93 20.05 8.76
CA ARG A 194 2.80 20.74 8.14
C ARG A 194 1.61 19.85 7.80
N LEU A 195 1.86 18.60 7.38
CA LEU A 195 0.77 17.68 7.05
C LEU A 195 -0.04 17.28 8.28
N ALA A 196 0.63 16.89 9.37
CA ALA A 196 -0.05 16.50 10.60
C ALA A 196 -0.81 17.66 11.25
N GLU A 197 -0.27 18.88 11.15
CA GLU A 197 -0.96 20.10 11.59
C GLU A 197 -2.20 20.39 10.76
N ALA A 198 -2.09 20.29 9.43
CA ALA A 198 -3.22 20.52 8.52
C ALA A 198 -4.33 19.47 8.69
N VAL A 199 -3.96 18.20 8.88
CA VAL A 199 -4.94 17.13 9.12
C VAL A 199 -5.71 17.39 10.40
N ARG A 200 -5.01 17.67 11.52
CA ARG A 200 -5.65 18.02 12.80
C ARG A 200 -6.56 19.23 12.67
N ALA A 201 -6.06 20.33 12.10
CA ALA A 201 -6.84 21.55 11.96
C ALA A 201 -8.13 21.34 11.16
N ARG A 202 -8.10 20.53 10.09
CA ARG A 202 -9.31 20.24 9.30
C ARG A 202 -10.31 19.42 10.11
N LEU A 203 -9.87 18.35 10.76
CA LEU A 203 -10.75 17.49 11.60
C LEU A 203 -11.34 18.26 12.79
N ASP A 204 -10.53 19.08 13.48
CA ASP A 204 -10.97 19.90 14.62
C ASP A 204 -12.02 20.95 14.21
N SER A 205 -12.00 21.39 12.95
CA SER A 205 -13.01 22.31 12.39
C SER A 205 -14.27 21.62 11.87
N GLY A 206 -14.37 20.29 12.00
CA GLY A 206 -15.48 19.48 11.49
C GLY A 206 -15.41 19.19 9.99
N GLY A 207 -14.27 19.44 9.34
CA GLY A 207 -14.01 19.03 7.96
C GLY A 207 -13.49 17.59 7.88
N HIS A 208 -13.62 16.99 6.70
CA HIS A 208 -13.22 15.61 6.45
C HIS A 208 -12.06 15.51 5.45
N TRP A 209 -11.33 14.40 5.51
CA TRP A 209 -10.41 13.95 4.48
C TRP A 209 -11.03 12.79 3.72
N THR A 210 -10.60 12.58 2.48
CA THR A 210 -11.14 11.54 1.60
C THR A 210 -10.06 10.55 1.16
N VAL A 211 -10.37 9.25 1.22
CA VAL A 211 -9.71 8.27 0.37
C VAL A 211 -10.30 8.42 -1.02
N ARG A 212 -9.47 8.49 -2.06
CA ARG A 212 -9.94 8.52 -3.45
C ARG A 212 -9.32 7.40 -4.25
N SER A 213 -10.08 6.92 -5.23
CA SER A 213 -9.58 6.01 -6.27
C SER A 213 -9.16 6.82 -7.50
N GLY A 214 -8.03 6.45 -8.09
CA GLY A 214 -7.55 7.03 -9.34
C GLY A 214 -6.83 6.00 -10.20
N THR A 215 -6.84 6.24 -11.51
CA THR A 215 -6.19 5.35 -12.48
C THR A 215 -5.23 6.11 -13.39
N ALA A 216 -4.24 5.41 -13.93
CA ALA A 216 -3.30 5.95 -14.90
C ALA A 216 -2.91 4.87 -15.92
N PRO A 217 -2.72 5.19 -17.20
CA PRO A 217 -2.21 4.21 -18.15
C PRO A 217 -0.75 3.86 -17.82
N VAL A 218 -0.39 2.60 -18.03
CA VAL A 218 1.00 2.15 -18.09
C VAL A 218 1.61 2.72 -19.37
N ARG A 219 2.78 3.35 -19.26
CA ARG A 219 3.52 3.93 -20.40
C ARG A 219 4.64 3.02 -20.85
#